data_AF-Q0EWY2-F1
#
_entry.id   AF-Q0EWY2-F1
#
_cell.length_a   1.000
_cell.length_b   1.000
_cell.length_c   1.000
_cell.angle_alpha   90.00
_cell.angle_beta   90.00
_cell.angle_gamma   90.00
#
_symmetry.space_group_name_H-M   'P 1'
#
loop_
_entity.id
_entity.type
_entity.pdbx_description
1 polymer ?
#
loop_
_entity_poly.entity_id
_entity_poly.type
_entity_poly.pdbx_seq_one_letter_code
_entity_poly.pdbx_strand_id
1 'polypeptide(L)'
;MEVGNMLKWDQLHENLEKAAESHQQLASRFNRFAMFVDDQLLPNTFHIKGISVVMHLDHGFFVTTFAGRTLHFVFSSSATESGALIGNIRCYLKSEFPEPGCVEIGGLNFTGSGQTNLFEPENKAPITIDNDLQSLYVVLHFIQVALSKA
;
A
#
# COMPACT_ATOMS: atom_id res chain seq x y z
N MET A 1 7.38 33.00 12.54
CA MET A 1 7.74 31.61 12.23
C MET A 1 8.68 31.15 13.33
N GLU A 2 8.14 30.47 14.33
CA GLU A 2 8.99 29.83 15.34
C GLU A 2 9.67 28.63 14.68
N VAL A 3 11.00 28.63 14.69
CA VAL A 3 11.77 27.42 14.42
C VAL A 3 11.44 26.49 15.58
N GLY A 4 10.62 25.47 15.33
CA GLY A 4 10.25 24.48 16.33
C GLY A 4 11.50 23.98 17.04
N ASN A 5 11.42 23.89 18.37
CA ASN A 5 12.55 23.56 19.26
C ASN A 5 13.34 22.36 18.69
N MET A 6 14.59 22.59 18.26
CA MET A 6 15.41 21.52 17.69
C MET A 6 15.67 20.46 18.76
N LEU A 7 15.49 19.19 18.40
CA LEU A 7 15.80 18.07 19.28
C LEU A 7 17.30 18.03 19.59
N LYS A 8 17.65 17.58 20.79
CA LYS A 8 19.05 17.25 21.13
C LYS A 8 19.53 16.11 20.24
N TRP A 9 20.84 16.08 19.97
CA TRP A 9 21.47 15.07 19.11
C TRP A 9 21.09 13.63 19.47
N ASP A 10 21.21 13.26 20.75
CA ASP A 10 20.91 11.90 21.22
C ASP A 10 19.41 11.55 21.04
N GLN A 11 18.53 12.52 21.30
CA GLN A 11 17.09 12.37 21.12
C GLN A 11 16.73 12.20 19.64
N LEU A 12 17.40 12.93 18.74
CA LEU A 12 17.22 12.81 17.31
C LEU A 12 17.64 11.43 16.80
N HIS A 13 18.81 10.95 17.24
CA HIS A 13 19.32 9.63 16.89
C HIS A 13 18.38 8.51 17.35
N GLU A 14 17.98 8.53 18.63
CA GLU A 14 17.06 7.54 19.19
C GLU A 14 15.70 7.53 18.45
N ASN A 15 15.18 8.71 18.12
CA ASN A 15 13.91 8.81 17.39
C ASN A 15 14.03 8.28 15.95
N LEU A 16 15.12 8.56 15.25
CA LEU A 16 15.34 8.08 13.88
C LEU A 16 15.58 6.57 13.84
N GLU A 17 16.28 6.01 14.83
CA GLU A 17 16.50 4.56 14.95
C GLU A 17 15.17 3.83 15.15
N LYS A 18 14.34 4.26 16.11
CA LYS A 18 13.00 3.69 16.33
C LYS A 18 12.08 3.82 15.11
N ALA A 19 12.17 4.94 14.40
CA ALA A 19 11.43 5.15 13.16
C ALA A 19 11.89 4.20 12.06
N ALA A 20 13.20 3.97 11.92
CA ALA A 20 13.75 3.04 10.94
C ALA A 20 13.30 1.59 11.22
N GLU A 21 13.37 1.14 12.48
CA GLU A 21 12.90 -0.19 12.88
C GLU A 21 11.40 -0.37 12.61
N SER A 22 10.59 0.61 13.00
CA SER A 22 9.15 0.58 12.78
C SER A 22 8.80 0.60 11.29
N HIS A 23 9.53 1.39 10.49
CA HIS A 23 9.38 1.42 9.04
C HIS A 23 9.71 0.07 8.41
N GLN A 24 10.78 -0.61 8.84
CA GLN A 24 11.14 -1.94 8.34
C GLN A 24 10.04 -2.98 8.62
N GLN A 25 9.44 -2.93 9.82
CA GLN A 25 8.32 -3.82 10.16
C GLN A 25 7.11 -3.57 9.24
N LEU A 26 6.77 -2.30 9.01
CA LEU A 26 5.66 -1.92 8.12
C LEU A 26 5.95 -2.30 6.66
N ALA A 27 7.19 -2.10 6.19
CA ALA A 27 7.63 -2.50 4.85
C ALA A 27 7.54 -4.02 4.66
N SER A 28 7.94 -4.82 5.66
CA SER A 28 7.81 -6.26 5.60
C SER A 28 6.36 -6.72 5.46
N ARG A 29 5.40 -6.01 6.08
CA ARG A 29 3.96 -6.30 5.92
C ARG A 29 3.46 -5.92 4.54
N PHE A 30 3.89 -4.77 4.01
CA PHE A 30 3.60 -4.38 2.63
C PHE A 30 4.13 -5.41 1.62
N ASN A 31 5.34 -5.92 1.82
CA ASN A 31 5.92 -6.95 0.95
C ASN A 31 5.07 -8.23 0.99
N ARG A 32 4.62 -8.64 2.18
CA ARG A 32 3.74 -9.80 2.33
C ARG A 32 2.38 -9.59 1.67
N PHE A 33 1.79 -8.40 1.79
CA PHE A 33 0.58 -8.02 1.07
C PHE A 33 0.73 -8.19 -0.45
N ALA A 34 1.81 -7.67 -1.02
CA ALA A 34 2.10 -7.79 -2.44
C ALA A 34 2.28 -9.26 -2.86
N MET A 35 3.04 -10.03 -2.08
CA MET A 35 3.24 -11.46 -2.34
C MET A 35 1.93 -12.25 -2.32
N PHE A 36 1.04 -12.01 -1.36
CA PHE A 36 -0.26 -12.67 -1.34
C PHE A 36 -1.11 -12.35 -2.57
N VAL A 37 -1.05 -11.11 -3.07
CA VAL A 37 -1.76 -10.74 -4.29
C VAL A 37 -1.23 -11.54 -5.48
N ASP A 38 0.09 -11.64 -5.63
CA ASP A 38 0.72 -12.40 -6.72
C ASP A 38 0.42 -13.91 -6.60
N ASP A 39 0.63 -14.49 -5.42
CA ASP A 39 0.41 -15.90 -5.14
C ASP A 39 -1.05 -16.34 -5.39
N GLN A 40 -2.03 -15.46 -5.20
CA GLN A 40 -3.43 -15.75 -5.45
C GLN A 40 -3.84 -15.58 -6.91
N LEU A 41 -3.07 -14.81 -7.70
CA LEU A 41 -3.32 -14.54 -9.12
C LEU A 41 -2.58 -15.53 -10.04
N LEU A 42 -1.46 -16.09 -9.60
CA LEU A 42 -0.65 -17.09 -10.32
C LEU A 42 -1.36 -18.44 -10.59
N PRO A 43 -2.23 -18.99 -9.72
CA PRO A 43 -2.84 -20.29 -9.95
C PRO A 43 -3.75 -20.28 -11.18
N ASN A 44 -3.66 -21.33 -12.01
CA ASN A 44 -4.57 -21.55 -13.14
C ASN A 44 -6.06 -21.59 -12.71
N THR A 45 -6.32 -21.77 -11.42
CA THR A 45 -7.65 -21.80 -10.80
C THR A 45 -8.26 -20.42 -10.55
N PHE A 46 -7.49 -19.32 -10.60
CA PHE A 46 -8.07 -17.99 -10.48
C PHE A 46 -8.87 -17.66 -11.74
N HIS A 47 -10.15 -17.31 -11.56
CA HIS A 47 -11.14 -17.22 -12.64
C HIS A 47 -11.01 -15.93 -13.47
N ILE A 48 -10.46 -14.85 -12.89
CA ILE A 48 -10.24 -13.59 -13.61
C ILE A 48 -8.87 -13.67 -14.28
N LYS A 49 -8.86 -13.78 -15.62
CA LYS A 49 -7.63 -13.84 -16.41
C LYS A 49 -7.16 -12.45 -16.84
N GLY A 50 -5.87 -12.31 -17.09
CA GLY A 50 -5.27 -11.09 -17.65
C GLY A 50 -4.91 -10.00 -16.63
N ILE A 51 -4.94 -10.32 -15.33
CA ILE A 51 -4.28 -9.51 -14.31
C ILE A 51 -2.82 -9.95 -14.25
N SER A 52 -1.88 -9.03 -14.44
CA SER A 52 -0.46 -9.26 -14.18
C SER A 52 0.00 -8.45 -12.98
N VAL A 53 0.97 -8.99 -12.24
CA VAL A 53 1.63 -8.31 -11.12
C VAL A 53 3.13 -8.21 -11.40
N VAL A 54 3.74 -7.07 -11.10
CA VAL A 54 5.19 -6.87 -11.16
C VAL A 54 5.67 -6.27 -9.85
N MET A 55 6.61 -6.95 -9.21
CA MET A 55 7.14 -6.59 -7.90
C MET A 55 8.35 -5.65 -8.01
N HIS A 56 8.30 -4.53 -7.29
CA HIS A 56 9.40 -3.58 -7.13
C HIS A 56 9.61 -3.24 -5.65
N LEU A 57 9.59 -4.28 -4.80
CA LEU A 57 9.51 -4.14 -3.34
C LEU A 57 10.70 -3.37 -2.74
N ASP A 58 11.89 -3.50 -3.33
CA ASP A 58 13.07 -2.72 -2.93
C ASP A 58 12.90 -1.20 -3.15
N HIS A 59 11.96 -0.80 -4.01
CA HIS A 59 11.57 0.58 -4.26
C HIS A 59 10.26 0.96 -3.56
N GLY A 60 9.71 0.07 -2.73
CA GLY A 60 8.48 0.33 -1.98
C GLY A 60 7.22 0.36 -2.84
N PHE A 61 7.17 -0.36 -3.97
CA PHE A 61 5.92 -0.49 -4.73
C PHE A 61 5.77 -1.82 -5.45
N PHE A 62 4.56 -2.11 -5.91
CA PHE A 62 4.30 -3.12 -6.94
C PHE A 62 3.29 -2.57 -7.94
N VAL A 63 3.24 -3.20 -9.11
CA VAL A 63 2.39 -2.78 -10.23
C VAL A 63 1.40 -3.88 -10.56
N THR A 64 0.16 -3.51 -10.84
CA THR A 64 -0.79 -4.41 -11.50
C THR A 64 -1.21 -3.86 -12.85
N THR A 65 -1.44 -4.76 -13.81
CA THR A 65 -2.01 -4.40 -15.11
C THR A 65 -3.22 -5.26 -15.39
N PHE A 66 -4.32 -4.63 -15.80
CA PHE A 66 -5.54 -5.32 -16.22
C PHE A 66 -6.29 -4.49 -17.25
N ALA A 67 -6.71 -5.11 -18.36
CA ALA A 67 -7.47 -4.46 -19.43
C ALA A 67 -6.88 -3.11 -19.91
N GLY A 68 -5.55 -3.04 -20.01
CA GLY A 68 -4.82 -1.82 -20.42
C GLY A 68 -4.68 -0.75 -19.33
N ARG A 69 -5.20 -0.96 -18.12
CA ARG A 69 -5.00 -0.08 -16.96
C ARG A 69 -3.80 -0.55 -16.16
N THR A 70 -2.90 0.38 -15.83
CA THR A 70 -1.71 0.12 -15.02
C THR A 70 -1.82 0.84 -13.69
N LEU A 71 -1.77 0.10 -12.59
CA LEU A 71 -1.87 0.61 -11.23
C LEU A 71 -0.55 0.46 -10.48
N HIS A 72 -0.13 1.50 -9.80
CA HIS A 72 1.02 1.49 -8.90
C HIS A 72 0.53 1.53 -7.45
N PHE A 73 0.85 0.50 -6.68
CA PHE A 73 0.60 0.44 -5.24
C PHE A 73 1.89 0.82 -4.52
N VAL A 74 1.95 2.03 -4.00
CA VAL A 74 3.15 2.64 -3.43
C VAL A 74 3.05 2.71 -1.91
N PHE A 75 4.06 2.18 -1.24
CA PHE A 75 4.19 2.17 0.21
C PHE A 75 4.96 3.40 0.72
N SER A 76 4.51 3.93 1.84
CA SER A 76 5.26 4.88 2.65
C SER A 76 4.90 4.73 4.13
N SER A 77 5.67 5.37 5.02
CA SER A 77 5.32 5.46 6.44
C SER A 77 5.24 6.91 6.88
N SER A 78 4.33 7.18 7.82
CA SER A 78 4.15 8.51 8.40
C SER A 78 3.88 8.40 9.90
N ALA A 79 4.33 9.39 10.67
CA ALA A 79 4.02 9.46 12.09
C ALA A 79 2.58 9.94 12.30
N THR A 80 1.91 9.35 13.28
CA THR A 80 0.65 9.86 13.83
C THR A 80 0.94 11.03 14.78
N GLU A 81 -0.12 11.69 15.25
CA GLU A 81 -0.03 12.71 16.31
C GLU A 81 0.60 12.17 17.60
N SER A 82 0.44 10.87 17.89
CA SER A 82 1.08 10.19 19.03
C SER A 82 2.54 9.81 18.78
N GLY A 83 3.10 10.09 17.60
CA GLY A 83 4.47 9.73 17.22
C GLY A 83 4.65 8.27 16.78
N ALA A 84 3.59 7.46 16.76
CA ALA A 84 3.64 6.10 16.24
C ALA A 84 3.71 6.11 14.71
N LEU A 85 4.54 5.27 14.09
CA LEU A 85 4.50 5.11 12.64
C LEU A 85 3.33 4.24 12.22
N ILE A 86 2.65 4.68 11.17
CA ILE A 86 1.68 3.90 10.40
C ILE A 86 2.20 3.69 8.98
N GLY A 87 1.80 2.58 8.36
CA GLY A 87 2.02 2.32 6.96
C GLY A 87 0.91 2.94 6.12
N ASN A 88 1.26 3.42 4.94
CA ASN A 88 0.32 3.94 3.95
C ASN A 88 0.57 3.21 2.64
N ILE A 89 -0.50 2.80 1.96
CA ILE A 89 -0.47 2.35 0.57
C ILE A 89 -1.33 3.30 -0.24
N ARG A 90 -0.71 3.96 -1.21
CA ARG A 90 -1.40 4.80 -2.19
C ARG A 90 -1.47 4.07 -3.52
N CYS A 91 -2.64 4.08 -4.14
CA CYS A 91 -2.87 3.48 -5.44
C CYS A 91 -2.98 4.57 -6.50
N TYR A 92 -2.11 4.51 -7.50
CA TYR A 92 -2.07 5.46 -8.60
C TYR A 92 -2.41 4.77 -9.91
N LEU A 93 -3.29 5.37 -10.70
CA LEU A 93 -3.52 4.99 -12.10
C LEU A 93 -2.52 5.72 -12.98
N LYS A 94 -1.71 4.96 -13.73
CA LYS A 94 -0.81 5.49 -14.74
C LYS A 94 -1.59 5.87 -16.00
N SER A 95 -1.37 7.08 -16.49
CA SER A 95 -1.75 7.52 -17.83
C SER A 95 -0.48 7.70 -18.66
N GLU A 96 -0.50 7.24 -19.91
CA GLU A 96 0.62 7.41 -20.86
C GLU A 96 0.29 8.41 -21.98
N PHE A 97 -0.97 8.86 -22.08
CA PHE A 97 -1.45 9.73 -23.14
C PHE A 97 -2.51 10.70 -22.60
N PRO A 98 -2.56 11.97 -23.06
CA PRO A 98 -1.62 12.62 -23.98
C PRO A 98 -0.27 12.95 -23.35
N GLU A 99 -0.20 13.06 -22.03
CA GLU A 99 1.04 13.26 -21.28
C GLU A 99 1.18 12.17 -20.20
N PRO A 100 2.38 11.60 -20.01
CA PRO A 100 2.62 10.66 -18.93
C PRO A 100 2.33 11.26 -17.56
N GLY A 101 1.53 10.57 -16.76
CA GLY A 101 1.17 11.03 -15.42
C GLY A 101 0.61 9.92 -14.54
N CYS A 102 0.50 10.20 -13.25
CA CYS A 102 -0.10 9.31 -12.27
C CYS A 102 -1.22 10.06 -11.53
N VAL A 103 -2.40 9.46 -11.48
CA VAL A 103 -3.55 10.01 -10.72
C VAL A 103 -3.80 9.11 -9.53
N GLU A 104 -3.78 9.66 -8.32
CA GLU A 104 -4.19 8.90 -7.14
C GLU A 104 -5.68 8.50 -7.27
N ILE A 105 -5.97 7.21 -7.17
CA ILE A 105 -7.33 6.68 -7.21
C ILE A 105 -7.82 6.21 -5.84
N GLY A 106 -6.92 6.19 -4.86
CA GLY A 106 -7.23 6.03 -3.44
C GLY A 106 -6.05 5.42 -2.69
N GLY A 107 -6.32 4.89 -1.51
CA GLY A 107 -5.31 4.28 -0.68
C GLY A 107 -5.88 3.75 0.62
N LEU A 108 -5.00 3.19 1.43
CA LEU A 108 -5.29 2.71 2.77
C LEU A 108 -4.12 2.98 3.70
N ASN A 109 -4.41 3.00 4.99
CA ASN A 109 -3.42 3.10 6.04
C ASN A 109 -3.50 1.83 6.90
N PHE A 110 -2.38 1.42 7.48
CA PHE A 110 -2.32 0.24 8.35
C PHE A 110 -1.36 0.43 9.52
N THR A 111 -1.66 -0.23 10.64
CA THR A 111 -0.85 -0.19 11.86
C THR A 111 0.24 -1.26 11.86
N GLY A 112 1.12 -1.23 12.87
CA GLY A 112 2.11 -2.29 13.08
C GLY A 112 1.52 -3.70 13.33
N SER A 113 0.23 -3.80 13.67
CA SER A 113 -0.49 -5.09 13.74
C SER A 113 -1.05 -5.55 12.40
N GLY A 114 -0.98 -4.71 11.36
CA GLY A 114 -1.52 -4.99 10.03
C GLY A 114 -2.99 -4.58 9.85
N GLN A 115 -3.66 -4.10 10.89
CA GLN A 115 -5.04 -3.62 10.78
C GLN A 115 -5.08 -2.39 9.88
N THR A 116 -5.94 -2.42 8.86
CA THR A 116 -6.15 -1.30 7.94
C THR A 116 -7.27 -0.37 8.41
N ASN A 117 -7.38 0.80 7.78
CA ASN A 117 -8.53 1.68 7.90
C ASN A 117 -9.72 1.28 6.99
N LEU A 118 -9.62 0.14 6.29
CA LEU A 118 -10.69 -0.38 5.44
C LEU A 118 -11.52 -1.44 6.20
N PHE A 119 -12.78 -1.54 5.82
CA PHE A 119 -13.73 -2.47 6.41
C PHE A 119 -14.43 -3.27 5.32
N GLU A 120 -14.67 -4.55 5.59
CA GLU A 120 -15.47 -5.39 4.72
C GLU A 120 -16.89 -4.81 4.56
N PRO A 121 -17.47 -4.81 3.34
CA PRO A 121 -18.77 -4.19 3.11
C PRO A 121 -19.92 -4.82 3.91
N GLU A 122 -19.90 -6.16 4.06
CA GLU A 122 -21.03 -6.96 4.56
C GLU A 122 -21.10 -7.00 6.09
N ASN A 123 -20.00 -7.33 6.76
CA ASN A 123 -19.96 -7.54 8.21
C ASN A 123 -19.26 -6.39 8.97
N LYS A 124 -18.72 -5.38 8.26
CA LYS A 124 -17.93 -4.29 8.81
C LYS A 124 -16.71 -4.76 9.62
N ALA A 125 -16.19 -5.95 9.34
CA ALA A 125 -14.97 -6.44 9.95
C ALA A 125 -13.77 -5.64 9.42
N PRO A 126 -12.78 -5.30 10.27
CA PRO A 126 -11.56 -4.64 9.81
C PRO A 126 -10.78 -5.54 8.85
N ILE A 127 -10.34 -4.96 7.73
CA ILE A 127 -9.42 -5.64 6.80
C ILE A 127 -8.02 -5.62 7.39
N THR A 128 -7.32 -6.75 7.30
CA THR A 128 -5.92 -6.91 7.70
C THR A 128 -5.05 -7.05 6.46
N ILE A 129 -3.98 -6.26 6.39
CA ILE A 129 -3.10 -6.16 5.22
C ILE A 129 -2.33 -7.44 4.90
N ASP A 130 -2.12 -8.33 5.88
CA ASP A 130 -1.42 -9.59 5.71
C ASP A 130 -2.35 -10.81 5.81
N ASN A 131 -3.62 -10.63 5.46
CA ASN A 131 -4.52 -11.72 5.15
C ASN A 131 -4.63 -11.87 3.63
N ASP A 132 -4.50 -13.09 3.12
CA ASP A 132 -4.40 -13.40 1.69
C ASP A 132 -5.64 -12.95 0.88
N LEU A 133 -6.83 -13.42 1.26
CA LEU A 133 -8.08 -13.12 0.58
C LEU A 133 -8.44 -11.64 0.69
N GLN A 134 -8.22 -11.03 1.87
CA GLN A 134 -8.48 -9.61 2.07
C GLN A 134 -7.50 -8.73 1.27
N SER A 135 -6.23 -9.15 1.15
CA SER A 135 -5.23 -8.45 0.32
C SER A 135 -5.65 -8.44 -1.14
N LEU A 136 -6.05 -9.61 -1.66
CA LEU A 136 -6.55 -9.74 -3.02
C LEU A 136 -7.81 -8.89 -3.24
N TYR A 137 -8.76 -8.92 -2.30
CA TYR A 137 -9.97 -8.12 -2.36
C TYR A 137 -9.67 -6.62 -2.52
N VAL A 138 -8.72 -6.09 -1.74
CA VAL A 138 -8.29 -4.68 -1.82
C VAL A 138 -7.75 -4.36 -3.21
N VAL A 139 -6.88 -5.20 -3.78
CA VAL A 139 -6.31 -4.97 -5.11
C VAL A 139 -7.39 -5.05 -6.20
N LEU A 140 -8.28 -6.04 -6.14
CA LEU A 140 -9.40 -6.16 -7.08
C LEU A 140 -10.34 -4.96 -7.01
N HIS A 141 -10.59 -4.42 -5.82
CA HIS A 141 -11.37 -3.20 -5.65
C HIS A 141 -10.71 -2.02 -6.38
N PHE A 142 -9.41 -1.80 -6.22
CA PHE A 142 -8.72 -0.73 -6.94
C PHE A 142 -8.65 -0.94 -8.45
N ILE A 143 -8.53 -2.19 -8.93
CA ILE A 143 -8.66 -2.52 -10.36
C ILE A 143 -10.05 -2.12 -10.86
N GLN A 144 -11.11 -2.45 -10.13
CA GLN A 144 -12.47 -2.07 -10.51
C GLN A 144 -12.66 -0.54 -10.53
N VAL A 145 -12.10 0.19 -9.56
CA VAL A 145 -12.10 1.65 -9.54
C VAL A 145 -11.35 2.21 -10.74
N ALA A 146 -10.24 1.61 -11.14
CA ALA A 146 -9.47 2.05 -12.30
C ALA A 146 -10.25 1.92 -13.62
N LEU A 147 -11.09 0.88 -13.74
CA LEU A 147 -11.94 0.66 -14.92
C LEU A 147 -13.05 1.72 -15.05
N SER A 148 -13.52 2.27 -13.94
CA SER A 148 -14.58 3.30 -13.96
C SER A 148 -14.06 4.72 -14.18
N LYS A 149 -12.73 4.93 -14.14
CA LYS A 149 -12.12 6.22 -14.47
C LYS A 149 -11.91 6.32 -15.99
N ALA A 150 -12.49 7.36 -16.59
CA ALA A 150 -12.30 7.71 -18.00
C ALA A 150 -10.88 8.21 -18.24
#